data_AF-A0A5F8HCC7-F1
#
_entry.id   AF-A0A5F8HCC7-F1
#
_cell.length_a   1.000
_cell.length_b   1.000
_cell.length_c   1.000
_cell.angle_alpha   90.00
_cell.angle_beta   90.00
_cell.angle_gamma   90.00
#
_symmetry.space_group_name_H-M   'P 1'
#
loop_
_entity.id
_entity.type
_entity.pdbx_description
1 polymer ?
#
loop_
_entity_poly.entity_id
_entity_poly.type
_entity_poly.pdbx_seq_one_letter_code
_entity_poly.pdbx_strand_id
1 'polypeptide(L)'
;MALTKMKHLNLNLKKNERIGVDYIKGILQPTPTCDIWDEIWNFQAKPDDLLISTYPKAGTTWTQEIVDMIQNDGNIEKCKRAPTHLRFAFIEGKLPSLSSGK
;
A
#
# COMPACT_ATOMS: atom_id res chain seq x y z
N MET A 1 18.33 9.13 19.63
CA MET A 1 18.71 7.71 19.82
C MET A 1 17.60 6.79 19.30
N ALA A 2 17.32 6.84 17.99
CA ALA A 2 16.32 5.98 17.34
C ALA A 2 16.65 5.75 15.84
N LEU A 3 17.93 5.80 15.49
CA LEU A 3 18.42 5.65 14.11
C LEU A 3 19.12 4.30 13.87
N THR A 4 19.19 3.43 14.89
CA THR A 4 20.07 2.25 14.85
C THR A 4 19.36 0.93 14.55
N LYS A 5 18.03 0.92 14.35
CA LYS A 5 17.25 -0.33 14.11
C LYS A 5 16.60 -0.44 12.72
N MET A 6 17.15 0.22 11.71
CA MET A 6 16.82 -0.04 10.28
C MET A 6 18.06 -0.54 9.52
N LYS A 7 18.78 -1.53 10.06
CA LYS A 7 19.98 -2.11 9.43
C LYS A 7 19.82 -3.54 8.91
N HIS A 8 18.61 -4.10 8.89
CA HIS A 8 18.39 -5.48 8.41
C HIS A 8 17.49 -5.64 7.17
N LEU A 9 17.18 -4.56 6.44
CA LEU A 9 16.69 -4.69 5.07
C LEU A 9 17.81 -4.33 4.11
N ASN A 10 18.49 -5.36 3.62
CA ASN A 10 19.48 -5.24 2.55
C ASN A 10 18.73 -5.01 1.24
N LEU A 11 18.31 -3.77 1.00
CA LEU A 11 17.73 -3.32 -0.26
C LEU A 11 18.70 -2.34 -0.93
N ASN A 12 19.60 -2.89 -1.74
CA ASN A 12 20.36 -2.15 -2.74
C ASN A 12 19.43 -1.72 -3.89
N LEU A 13 18.45 -0.86 -3.60
CA LEU A 13 17.75 -0.15 -4.68
C LEU A 13 18.68 0.95 -5.18
N LYS A 14 19.32 0.70 -6.34
CA LYS A 14 20.06 1.74 -7.04
C LYS A 14 19.07 2.84 -7.41
N LYS A 15 19.29 4.03 -6.89
CA LYS A 15 18.56 5.26 -7.24
C LYS A 15 18.49 5.34 -8.77
N ASN A 16 17.28 5.26 -9.35
CA ASN A 16 16.93 5.34 -10.80
C ASN A 16 16.65 4.03 -11.56
N GLU A 17 16.55 2.87 -10.92
CA GLU A 17 16.09 1.66 -11.62
C GLU A 17 14.56 1.64 -11.79
N ARG A 18 14.08 1.38 -13.02
CA ARG A 18 12.64 1.23 -13.29
C ARG A 18 12.20 -0.19 -12.94
N ILE A 19 11.06 -0.32 -12.27
CA ILE A 19 10.44 -1.62 -12.02
C ILE A 19 9.88 -2.15 -13.35
N GLY A 20 10.07 -3.44 -13.61
CA GLY A 20 9.47 -4.14 -14.74
C GLY A 20 7.94 -4.20 -14.66
N VAL A 21 7.29 -4.43 -15.80
CA VAL A 21 5.84 -4.64 -15.87
C VAL A 21 5.53 -5.87 -16.70
N ASP A 22 4.53 -6.63 -16.28
CA ASP A 22 4.07 -7.85 -16.95
C ASP A 22 2.54 -7.89 -16.98
N TYR A 23 2.00 -8.81 -17.79
CA TYR A 23 0.55 -8.97 -17.92
C TYR A 23 -0.01 -9.99 -16.94
N ILE A 24 -1.05 -9.59 -16.22
CA ILE A 24 -1.95 -10.48 -15.49
C ILE A 24 -3.34 -10.31 -16.08
N LYS A 25 -3.90 -11.40 -16.64
CA LYS A 25 -5.25 -11.43 -17.22
C LYS A 25 -5.54 -10.27 -18.20
N GLY A 26 -4.53 -9.83 -18.95
CA GLY A 26 -4.64 -8.75 -19.93
C GLY A 26 -4.42 -7.33 -19.40
N ILE A 27 -4.10 -7.17 -18.11
CA ILE A 27 -3.81 -5.87 -17.48
C ILE A 27 -2.31 -5.80 -17.15
N LEU A 28 -1.65 -4.68 -17.51
CA LEU A 28 -0.26 -4.43 -17.13
C LEU A 28 -0.17 -4.15 -15.63
N GLN A 29 0.73 -4.85 -14.96
CA GLN A 29 1.01 -4.72 -13.53
C GLN A 29 2.52 -4.67 -13.30
N PRO A 30 3.01 -4.02 -12.23
CA PRO A 30 4.40 -4.14 -11.81
C PRO A 30 4.75 -5.61 -11.56
N THR A 31 5.88 -6.10 -12.07
CA THR A 31 6.29 -7.52 -11.95
C THR A 31 6.16 -8.09 -10.52
N PRO A 32 6.55 -7.36 -9.44
CA PRO A 32 6.37 -7.87 -8.07
C PRO A 32 4.93 -8.18 -7.66
N THR A 33 3.94 -7.48 -8.24
CA THR A 33 2.51 -7.73 -8.03
C THR A 33 2.06 -8.99 -8.78
N CYS A 34 2.61 -9.22 -9.97
CA CYS A 34 2.37 -10.43 -10.75
C CYS A 34 2.82 -11.69 -9.99
N ASP A 35 3.97 -11.62 -9.32
CA ASP A 35 4.57 -12.74 -8.57
C ASP A 35 3.71 -13.25 -7.40
N ILE A 36 2.82 -12.41 -6.86
CA ILE A 36 1.97 -12.73 -5.71
C ILE A 36 0.48 -12.72 -6.06
N TRP A 37 0.14 -12.83 -7.34
CA TRP A 37 -1.24 -12.72 -7.81
C TRP A 37 -2.21 -13.67 -7.09
N ASP A 38 -1.80 -14.92 -6.87
CA ASP A 38 -2.66 -15.91 -6.21
C ASP A 38 -2.94 -15.55 -4.74
N GLU A 39 -1.99 -14.92 -4.04
CA GLU A 39 -2.19 -14.43 -2.67
C GLU A 39 -3.17 -13.26 -2.64
N ILE A 40 -3.03 -12.32 -3.59
CA ILE A 40 -3.94 -11.19 -3.75
C ILE A 40 -5.36 -11.67 -4.05
N TRP A 41 -5.50 -12.61 -4.99
CA TRP A 41 -6.79 -13.14 -5.41
C TRP A 41 -7.52 -13.87 -4.28
N ASN A 42 -6.78 -14.57 -3.42
CA ASN A 42 -7.33 -15.31 -2.29
C ASN A 42 -7.42 -14.49 -0.99
N PHE A 43 -7.22 -13.17 -1.03
CA PHE A 43 -7.36 -12.30 0.14
C PHE A 43 -8.74 -12.47 0.80
N GLN A 44 -8.75 -12.67 2.12
CA GLN A 44 -9.96 -12.88 2.90
C GLN A 44 -10.39 -11.56 3.55
N ALA A 45 -11.34 -10.88 2.91
CA ALA A 45 -11.94 -9.66 3.46
C ALA A 45 -12.77 -9.97 4.72
N LYS A 46 -12.84 -9.00 5.62
CA LYS A 46 -13.72 -9.02 6.79
C LYS A 46 -15.02 -8.27 6.50
N PRO A 47 -16.13 -8.59 7.19
CA PRO A 47 -17.41 -7.93 6.97
C PRO A 47 -17.41 -6.42 7.25
N ASP A 48 -16.47 -5.93 8.07
CA ASP A 48 -16.32 -4.52 8.46
C ASP A 48 -15.22 -3.77 7.70
N ASP A 49 -14.55 -4.43 6.74
CA ASP A 49 -13.54 -3.78 5.92
C ASP A 49 -14.17 -2.74 4.97
N LEU A 50 -13.45 -1.64 4.75
CA LEU A 50 -13.78 -0.62 3.76
C LEU A 50 -12.75 -0.64 2.63
N LEU A 51 -13.23 -0.74 1.39
CA LEU A 51 -12.38 -0.72 0.20
C LEU A 51 -12.45 0.63 -0.52
N ILE A 52 -11.28 1.24 -0.76
CA ILE A 52 -11.13 2.40 -1.64
C ILE A 52 -10.58 1.90 -2.97
N SER A 53 -11.42 1.86 -3.99
CA SER A 53 -11.08 1.39 -5.33
C SER A 53 -11.05 2.54 -6.32
N THR A 54 -9.91 2.74 -6.99
CA THR A 54 -9.70 3.85 -7.93
C THR A 54 -8.77 3.42 -9.05
N TYR A 55 -9.02 3.90 -10.27
CA TYR A 55 -7.97 3.88 -11.30
C TYR A 55 -6.77 4.74 -10.84
N PRO A 56 -5.51 4.37 -11.18
CA PRO A 56 -4.35 5.13 -10.73
C PRO A 56 -4.50 6.63 -11.03
N LYS A 57 -4.20 7.44 -10.01
CA LYS A 57 -4.26 8.91 -10.03
C LYS A 57 -5.65 9.54 -9.98
N ALA A 58 -6.74 8.77 -9.87
CA ALA A 58 -8.10 9.30 -9.77
C ALA A 58 -8.47 9.89 -8.39
N GLY A 59 -7.50 10.12 -7.49
CA GLY A 59 -7.74 10.76 -6.18
C GLY A 59 -7.69 9.82 -4.96
N THR A 60 -7.06 8.65 -5.05
CA THR A 60 -6.97 7.64 -3.98
C THR A 60 -6.59 8.23 -2.61
N THR A 61 -5.50 9.00 -2.56
CA THR A 61 -5.00 9.63 -1.33
C THR A 61 -5.99 10.63 -0.73
N TRP A 62 -6.70 11.38 -1.58
CA TRP A 62 -7.68 12.36 -1.10
C TRP A 62 -8.88 11.66 -0.46
N THR A 63 -9.42 10.64 -1.13
CA THR A 63 -10.51 9.82 -0.59
C THR A 63 -10.08 9.10 0.70
N GLN A 64 -8.85 8.59 0.77
CA GLN A 64 -8.30 7.96 1.98
C GLN A 64 -8.32 8.90 3.19
N GLU A 65 -7.87 10.15 3.05
CA GLU A 65 -7.91 11.11 4.18
C GLU A 65 -9.34 11.46 4.60
N ILE A 66 -10.26 11.61 3.65
CA ILE A 66 -11.68 11.89 3.97
C ILE A 66 -12.28 10.71 4.76
N VAL A 67 -12.04 9.48 4.31
CA VAL A 67 -12.55 8.27 4.99
C VAL A 67 -11.90 8.10 6.37
N ASP A 68 -10.60 8.34 6.54
CA ASP A 68 -9.94 8.26 7.85
C ASP A 68 -10.55 9.26 8.84
N MET A 69 -10.82 10.49 8.37
CA MET A 69 -11.44 11.53 9.19
C MET A 69 -12.85 11.13 9.62
N ILE A 70 -13.65 10.56 8.73
CA ILE A 70 -15.00 10.08 9.07
C ILE A 70 -14.93 8.94 10.09
N GLN A 71 -14.10 7.91 9.85
CA GLN A 71 -14.00 6.76 10.78
C GLN A 71 -13.40 7.09 12.13
N ASN A 72 -12.70 8.22 12.25
CA ASN A 72 -12.13 8.68 13.52
C ASN A 72 -12.92 9.86 14.12
N ASP A 73 -14.19 10.06 13.73
CA ASP A 73 -15.07 11.12 14.26
C ASP A 73 -14.45 12.53 14.17
N GLY A 74 -13.74 12.80 13.08
CA GLY A 74 -13.04 14.07 12.85
C GLY A 74 -11.77 14.26 13.68
N ASN A 75 -11.26 13.23 14.36
CA ASN A 75 -10.05 13.33 15.17
C ASN A 75 -8.78 13.42 14.33
N ILE A 76 -8.26 14.65 14.21
CA ILE A 76 -7.06 14.97 13.42
C ILE A 76 -5.81 14.25 13.92
N GLU A 77 -5.65 14.11 15.25
CA GLU A 77 -4.45 13.50 15.82
C GLU A 77 -4.38 12.00 15.50
N LYS A 78 -5.53 11.31 15.50
CA LYS A 78 -5.61 9.92 15.01
C LYS A 78 -5.24 9.83 13.52
N CYS A 79 -5.65 10.78 12.69
CA CYS A 79 -5.34 10.76 11.25
C CYS A 79 -3.85 11.03 10.95
N LYS A 80 -3.13 11.69 11.88
CA LYS A 80 -1.68 11.95 11.80
C LYS A 80 -0.82 10.82 12.37
N ARG A 81 -1.41 9.73 12.87
CA ARG A 81 -0.70 8.59 13.50
C ARG A 81 0.44 8.00 12.65
N ALA A 82 0.30 8.05 11.33
CA ALA A 82 1.29 7.59 10.37
C ALA A 82 1.02 8.17 8.98
N PRO A 83 1.99 8.13 8.04
CA PRO A 83 1.75 8.41 6.62
C PRO A 83 0.65 7.52 6.01
N THR A 84 -0.03 8.02 4.97
CA THR A 84 -1.18 7.35 4.32
C THR A 84 -0.89 5.89 3.94
N HIS A 85 0.29 5.61 3.39
CA HIS A 85 0.67 4.26 2.94
C HIS A 85 0.93 3.25 4.08
N LEU A 86 1.03 3.70 5.33
CA LEU A 86 1.10 2.84 6.51
C LEU A 86 -0.25 2.75 7.22
N ARG A 87 -1.13 3.74 7.05
CA ARG A 87 -2.49 3.71 7.59
C ARG A 87 -3.43 2.83 6.77
N PHE A 88 -3.23 2.78 5.46
CA PHE A 88 -4.04 2.03 4.52
C PHE A 88 -3.18 1.00 3.82
N ALA A 89 -3.49 -0.27 4.02
CA ALA A 89 -2.85 -1.35 3.27
C ALA A 89 -3.25 -1.25 1.79
N PHE A 90 -2.26 -1.35 0.91
CA PHE A 90 -2.50 -1.46 -0.53
C PHE A 90 -2.47 -2.94 -0.90
N ILE A 91 -3.62 -3.50 -1.30
CA ILE A 91 -3.86 -4.95 -1.37
C ILE A 91 -2.87 -5.64 -2.33
N GLU A 92 -2.66 -5.05 -3.50
CA GLU A 92 -1.73 -5.54 -4.52
C GLU A 92 -0.28 -5.09 -4.33
N GLY A 93 -0.04 -4.27 -3.30
CA GLY A 93 1.20 -3.55 -3.09
C GLY A 93 2.28 -4.43 -2.46
N LYS A 94 3.13 -5.04 -3.30
CA LYS A 94 4.47 -5.52 -2.91
C LYS A 94 5.51 -4.49 -3.30
N LEU A 95 5.38 -3.24 -2.80
CA LEU A 95 6.40 -2.22 -3.03
C LEU A 95 7.50 -2.38 -1.97
N PRO A 96 8.78 -2.51 -2.34
CA PRO A 96 9.86 -2.72 -1.37
C PRO A 96 10.01 -1.60 -0.32
N SER A 97 9.41 -0.44 -0.55
CA SER A 97 9.40 0.72 0.35
C SER A 97 8.12 0.91 1.17
N LEU A 98 7.05 0.16 0.87
CA LEU A 98 5.78 0.21 1.60
C LEU A 98 5.61 -1.16 2.24
N SER A 99 6.00 -1.29 3.49
CA SER A 99 5.81 -2.51 4.26
C SER A 99 4.34 -2.94 4.22
N SER A 100 4.05 -4.10 3.62
CA SER A 100 2.81 -4.84 3.90
C SER A 100 2.76 -5.09 5.41
N GLY A 101 1.74 -4.54 6.06
CA GLY A 101 1.42 -4.90 7.43
C GLY A 101 1.15 -6.40 7.48
N LYS A 102 1.89 -7.11 8.34
CA LYS A 102 1.48 -8.44 8.81
C LYS A 102 0.36 -8.29 9.82
#